data_AF-A0A2T6BX76-F1
#
_entry.id   AF-A0A2T6BX76-F1
#
_cell.length_a   1.000
_cell.length_b   1.000
_cell.length_c   1.000
_cell.angle_alpha   90.00
_cell.angle_beta   90.00
_cell.angle_gamma   90.00
#
_symmetry.space_group_name_H-M   'P 1'
#
loop_
_entity.id
_entity.type
_entity.pdbx_description
1 polymer ?
#
loop_
_entity_poly.entity_id
_entity_poly.type
_entity_poly.pdbx_seq_one_letter_code
_entity_poly.pdbx_strand_id
1 'polypeptide(L)'
;MQQAATMSRNHINTSLKREVASGEAFDNYYAPSNCSRDFLGKGTTAHGMKTIASWATKHKSESAGIAKAVFSGFSLSETCSRIHSFLYHHFQYELDKELQRLKAPNCMWATRFEGNDCKSFSLNASTILLNLGIKHYLRRIKQADYYPKLYTHVYVIVPKNQKSGSLKNGYHVIDGTINSLSELPYLQKHDIYMEEANLLYVGLSAPSCGCGGHTESYQPQSVGLAAAYTG
;
A
#
# COMPACT_ATOMS: atom_id res chain seq x y z
N MET A 1 31.32 -12.92 -21.56
CA MET A 1 29.85 -12.86 -21.37
C MET A 1 29.55 -13.07 -19.90
N GLN A 2 29.28 -11.98 -19.16
CA GLN A 2 29.07 -12.03 -17.72
C GLN A 2 27.59 -12.35 -17.47
N GLN A 3 27.29 -13.60 -17.11
CA GLN A 3 25.97 -13.97 -16.62
C GLN A 3 25.80 -13.27 -15.27
N ALA A 4 24.92 -12.27 -15.21
CA ALA A 4 24.42 -11.77 -13.93
C ALA A 4 23.74 -12.96 -13.24
N ALA A 5 24.32 -13.39 -12.12
CA ALA A 5 23.74 -14.46 -11.31
C ALA A 5 22.37 -13.99 -10.82
N THR A 6 21.31 -14.46 -11.45
CA THR A 6 19.93 -14.28 -10.97
C THR A 6 19.84 -15.00 -9.63
N MET A 7 20.03 -14.28 -8.51
CA MET A 7 19.79 -14.85 -7.19
C MET A 7 18.36 -15.39 -7.15
N SER A 8 18.21 -16.68 -6.81
CA SER A 8 16.89 -17.27 -6.71
C SER A 8 16.10 -16.62 -5.58
N ARG A 9 14.78 -16.46 -5.73
CA ARG A 9 13.88 -15.90 -4.69
C ARG A 9 14.10 -16.54 -3.32
N ASN A 10 14.32 -17.85 -3.30
CA ASN A 10 14.57 -18.60 -2.06
C ASN A 10 15.87 -18.17 -1.38
N HIS A 11 16.92 -17.91 -2.17
CA HIS A 11 18.18 -17.40 -1.63
C HIS A 11 17.99 -16.01 -1.02
N ILE A 12 17.28 -15.11 -1.72
CA ILE A 12 17.00 -13.77 -1.20
C ILE A 12 16.16 -13.84 0.09
N ASN A 13 15.08 -14.63 0.09
CA ASN A 13 14.23 -14.78 1.28
C ASN A 13 14.99 -15.39 2.47
N THR A 14 15.93 -16.31 2.21
CA THR A 14 16.79 -16.87 3.26
C THR A 14 17.71 -15.80 3.84
N SER A 15 18.33 -14.98 2.98
CA SER A 15 19.21 -13.88 3.41
C SER A 15 18.47 -12.74 4.11
N LEU A 16 17.17 -12.58 3.84
CA LEU A 16 16.30 -11.57 4.48
C LEU A 16 15.52 -12.12 5.69
N LYS A 17 15.74 -13.39 6.06
CA LYS A 17 15.14 -13.97 7.25
C LYS A 17 15.69 -13.25 8.48
N ARG A 18 14.80 -12.76 9.34
CA ARG A 18 15.16 -11.99 10.54
C ARG A 18 14.51 -12.58 11.78
N GLU A 19 15.15 -12.36 12.93
CA GLU A 19 14.52 -12.65 14.20
C GLU A 19 13.47 -11.58 14.49
N VAL A 20 12.20 -11.99 14.55
CA VAL A 20 11.09 -11.09 14.81
C VAL A 20 11.01 -10.81 16.30
N ALA A 21 11.11 -9.54 16.69
CA ALA A 21 11.09 -9.11 18.09
C ALA A 21 9.76 -9.43 18.80
N SER A 22 9.78 -9.46 20.13
CA SER A 22 8.58 -9.64 20.94
C SER A 22 7.52 -8.58 20.60
N GLY A 23 6.26 -9.01 20.54
CA GLY A 23 5.12 -8.17 20.21
C GLY A 23 4.27 -7.75 21.42
N GLU A 24 4.63 -8.20 22.63
CA GLU A 24 3.77 -8.07 23.83
C GLU A 24 3.32 -6.63 24.10
N ALA A 25 4.20 -5.64 23.86
CA ALA A 25 3.90 -4.22 24.02
C ALA A 25 2.81 -3.70 23.06
N PHE A 26 2.52 -4.44 21.98
CA PHE A 26 1.60 -4.04 20.91
C PHE A 26 0.37 -4.93 20.79
N ASP A 27 0.35 -6.12 21.41
CA ASP A 27 -0.72 -7.11 21.25
C ASP A 27 -2.11 -6.53 21.55
N ASN A 28 -2.22 -5.67 22.55
CA ASN A 28 -3.49 -5.04 22.94
C ASN A 28 -4.07 -4.07 21.91
N TYR A 29 -3.31 -3.67 20.89
CA TYR A 29 -3.80 -2.78 19.83
C TYR A 29 -4.36 -3.51 18.62
N TYR A 30 -4.19 -4.83 18.54
CA TYR A 30 -4.60 -5.63 17.39
C TYR A 30 -5.70 -6.62 17.77
N ALA A 31 -6.74 -6.67 16.95
CA ALA A 31 -7.79 -7.67 17.11
C ALA A 31 -7.34 -9.01 16.48
N PRO A 32 -7.81 -10.16 17.00
CA PRO A 32 -7.63 -11.44 16.32
C PRO A 32 -8.15 -11.39 14.89
N SER A 33 -7.41 -11.98 13.95
CA SER A 33 -7.77 -12.02 12.54
C SER A 33 -7.53 -13.40 11.96
N ASN A 34 -8.48 -13.88 11.16
CA ASN A 34 -8.35 -15.12 10.39
C ASN A 34 -7.82 -14.87 8.96
N CYS A 35 -7.42 -13.63 8.64
CA CYS A 35 -6.96 -13.23 7.30
C CYS A 35 -7.96 -13.61 6.18
N SER A 36 -9.25 -13.37 6.41
CA SER A 36 -10.30 -13.55 5.40
C SER A 36 -9.92 -12.88 4.08
N ARG A 37 -10.17 -13.58 2.97
CA ARG A 37 -9.71 -13.17 1.64
C ARG A 37 -10.79 -12.41 0.92
N ASP A 38 -10.55 -11.12 0.66
CA ASP A 38 -11.35 -10.34 -0.28
C ASP A 38 -10.70 -10.36 -1.66
N PHE A 39 -11.50 -10.62 -2.70
CA PHE A 39 -11.02 -10.55 -4.08
C PHE A 39 -11.00 -9.09 -4.55
N LEU A 40 -9.81 -8.52 -4.73
CA LEU A 40 -9.61 -7.10 -5.06
C LEU A 40 -9.58 -6.82 -6.58
N GLY A 41 -9.98 -7.79 -7.41
CA GLY A 41 -9.97 -7.69 -8.86
C GLY A 41 -8.70 -8.22 -9.55
N LYS A 42 -8.72 -8.29 -10.89
CA LYS A 42 -7.54 -8.50 -11.74
C LYS A 42 -7.13 -7.14 -12.31
N GLY A 43 -5.88 -6.69 -12.10
CA GLY A 43 -5.43 -5.38 -12.58
C GLY A 43 -3.93 -5.28 -12.82
N THR A 44 -3.49 -4.21 -13.50
CA THR A 44 -2.09 -3.89 -13.79
C THR A 44 -1.36 -3.30 -12.57
N THR A 45 -0.03 -3.12 -12.62
CA THR A 45 0.76 -2.53 -11.52
C THR A 45 0.34 -1.10 -11.15
N ALA A 46 -0.31 -0.35 -12.05
CA ALA A 46 -0.91 0.97 -11.76
C ALA A 46 -2.23 0.85 -10.98
N HIS A 47 -2.99 -0.24 -11.21
CA HIS A 47 -4.14 -0.61 -10.39
C HIS A 47 -3.69 -0.90 -8.95
N GLY A 48 -2.57 -1.62 -8.79
CA GLY A 48 -2.04 -2.01 -7.48
C GLY A 48 -1.84 -0.87 -6.47
N MET A 49 -1.37 0.30 -6.90
CA MET A 49 -1.15 1.42 -5.97
C MET A 49 -2.45 2.07 -5.48
N LYS A 50 -3.44 2.23 -6.38
CA LYS A 50 -4.78 2.70 -6.00
C LYS A 50 -5.48 1.66 -5.12
N THR A 51 -5.28 0.37 -5.39
CA THR A 51 -5.76 -0.72 -4.53
C THR A 51 -5.14 -0.64 -3.13
N ILE A 52 -3.83 -0.44 -3.00
CA ILE A 52 -3.16 -0.27 -1.70
C ILE A 52 -3.76 0.92 -0.95
N ALA A 53 -3.91 2.07 -1.60
CA ALA A 53 -4.44 3.27 -0.96
C ALA A 53 -5.90 3.12 -0.51
N SER A 54 -6.75 2.54 -1.36
CA SER A 54 -8.15 2.22 -1.03
C SER A 54 -8.22 1.25 0.15
N TRP A 55 -7.39 0.21 0.15
CA TRP A 55 -7.34 -0.78 1.22
C TRP A 55 -6.81 -0.21 2.54
N ALA A 56 -5.77 0.64 2.49
CA ALA A 56 -5.28 1.38 3.65
C ALA A 56 -6.37 2.27 4.25
N THR A 57 -7.17 2.94 3.41
CA THR A 57 -8.29 3.77 3.86
C THR A 57 -9.40 2.92 4.48
N LYS A 58 -9.77 1.79 3.86
CA LYS A 58 -10.78 0.84 4.35
C LYS A 58 -10.41 0.27 5.73
N HIS A 59 -9.14 -0.06 5.93
CA HIS A 59 -8.66 -0.74 7.14
C HIS A 59 -7.92 0.17 8.13
N LYS A 60 -7.94 1.50 7.96
CA LYS A 60 -7.21 2.40 8.86
C LYS A 60 -7.65 2.30 10.32
N SER A 61 -8.91 1.99 10.59
CA SER A 61 -9.42 1.83 11.96
C SER A 61 -8.67 0.74 12.74
N GLU A 62 -8.12 -0.27 12.06
CA GLU A 62 -7.37 -1.36 12.70
C GLU A 62 -6.05 -0.90 13.33
N SER A 63 -5.48 0.22 12.88
CA SER A 63 -4.26 0.79 13.46
C SER A 63 -4.50 2.07 14.27
N ALA A 64 -5.75 2.46 14.52
CA ALA A 64 -6.08 3.69 15.24
C ALA A 64 -5.54 3.68 16.68
N GLY A 65 -5.65 2.54 17.37
CA GLY A 65 -5.17 2.36 18.74
C GLY A 65 -3.65 2.53 18.84
N ILE A 66 -2.90 1.77 18.05
CA ILE A 66 -1.42 1.83 18.05
C ILE A 66 -0.91 3.20 17.56
N ALA A 67 -1.55 3.79 16.54
CA ALA A 67 -1.19 5.12 16.03
C ALA A 67 -1.20 6.16 17.14
N LYS A 68 -2.31 6.26 17.88
CA LYS A 68 -2.46 7.22 18.96
C LYS A 68 -1.54 6.91 20.13
N ALA A 69 -1.46 5.65 20.57
CA ALA A 69 -0.75 5.30 21.79
C ALA A 69 0.77 5.25 21.65
N VAL A 70 1.29 4.86 20.48
CA VAL A 70 2.72 4.56 20.30
C VAL A 70 3.43 5.61 19.43
N PHE A 71 2.74 6.21 18.47
CA PHE A 71 3.38 7.02 17.42
C PHE A 71 3.01 8.50 17.44
N SER A 72 2.08 8.92 18.30
CA SER A 72 1.68 10.32 18.46
C SER A 72 2.59 11.08 19.45
N GLY A 73 2.57 12.42 19.39
CA GLY A 73 3.30 13.27 20.35
C GLY A 73 4.78 13.49 20.06
N PHE A 74 5.32 12.90 18.98
CA PHE A 74 6.71 13.05 18.58
C PHE A 74 6.88 14.06 17.42
N SER A 75 8.14 14.44 17.17
CA SER A 75 8.48 15.19 15.95
C SER A 75 8.22 14.33 14.70
N LEU A 76 7.97 14.95 13.55
CA LEU A 76 7.71 14.22 12.30
C LEU A 76 8.81 13.18 11.97
N SER A 77 10.07 13.56 12.16
CA SER A 77 11.22 12.67 11.90
C SER A 77 11.21 11.47 12.84
N GLU A 78 10.91 11.70 14.12
CA GLU A 78 10.88 10.67 15.16
C GLU A 78 9.68 9.74 15.02
N THR A 79 8.51 10.27 14.63
CA THR A 79 7.35 9.44 14.27
C THR A 79 7.69 8.52 13.09
N CYS A 80 8.31 9.05 12.03
CA CYS A 80 8.71 8.24 10.88
C CYS A 80 9.73 7.15 11.23
N SER A 81 10.76 7.47 12.02
CA SER A 81 11.77 6.49 12.45
C SER A 81 11.18 5.40 13.34
N ARG A 82 10.25 5.75 14.24
CA ARG A 82 9.54 4.79 15.10
C ARG A 82 8.64 3.86 14.31
N ILE A 83 7.87 4.38 13.35
CA ILE A 83 7.03 3.55 12.47
C ILE A 83 7.92 2.60 11.66
N HIS A 84 9.03 3.10 11.10
CA HIS A 84 10.00 2.26 10.38
C HIS A 84 10.54 1.14 11.27
N SER A 85 11.04 1.49 12.46
CA SER A 85 11.62 0.54 13.42
C SER A 85 10.59 -0.52 13.83
N PHE A 86 9.36 -0.11 14.13
CA PHE A 86 8.27 -1.02 14.45
C PHE A 86 8.03 -2.04 13.32
N LEU A 87 7.88 -1.55 12.09
CA LEU A 87 7.66 -2.42 10.94
C LEU A 87 8.85 -3.35 10.69
N TYR A 88 10.08 -2.83 10.77
CA TYR A 88 11.28 -3.62 10.50
C TYR A 88 11.50 -4.73 11.54
N HIS A 89 11.30 -4.45 12.83
CA HIS A 89 11.63 -5.41 13.89
C HIS A 89 10.50 -6.38 14.25
N HIS A 90 9.23 -6.02 14.04
CA HIS A 90 8.10 -6.82 14.54
C HIS A 90 7.39 -7.68 13.48
N PHE A 91 7.87 -7.69 12.24
CA PHE A 91 7.28 -8.49 11.16
C PHE A 91 8.34 -9.16 10.30
N GLN A 92 8.14 -10.39 9.83
CA GLN A 92 9.04 -11.04 8.88
C GLN A 92 8.74 -10.57 7.45
N TYR A 93 9.80 -10.21 6.71
CA TYR A 93 9.71 -9.89 5.28
C TYR A 93 9.83 -11.16 4.42
N GLU A 94 9.04 -11.26 3.36
CA GLU A 94 9.22 -12.27 2.31
C GLU A 94 8.89 -11.64 0.97
N LEU A 95 9.72 -11.89 -0.04
CA LEU A 95 9.42 -11.46 -1.39
C LEU A 95 8.12 -12.09 -1.90
N ASP A 96 7.37 -11.26 -2.62
CA ASP A 96 6.11 -11.62 -3.26
C ASP A 96 6.20 -12.91 -4.09
N LYS A 97 5.13 -13.70 -3.99
CA LYS A 97 4.82 -14.83 -4.88
C LYS A 97 3.89 -14.33 -6.00
N GLU A 98 3.52 -15.20 -6.94
CA GLU A 98 2.60 -14.82 -8.03
C GLU A 98 1.27 -14.26 -7.51
N LEU A 99 0.81 -14.76 -6.36
CA LEU A 99 -0.33 -14.21 -5.64
C LEU A 99 0.13 -13.08 -4.71
N GLN A 100 -0.15 -11.84 -5.13
CA GLN A 100 0.08 -10.62 -4.36
C GLN A 100 -0.95 -10.55 -3.21
N ARG A 101 -0.50 -10.56 -1.94
CA ARG A 101 -1.41 -10.58 -0.78
C ARG A 101 -1.27 -9.29 0.01
N LEU A 102 -2.23 -8.39 -0.13
CA LEU A 102 -2.31 -7.19 0.70
C LEU A 102 -2.88 -7.55 2.09
N LYS A 103 -2.03 -7.64 3.10
CA LYS A 103 -2.46 -7.91 4.48
C LYS A 103 -2.81 -6.59 5.19
N ALA A 104 -4.06 -6.49 5.64
CA ALA A 104 -4.51 -5.42 6.54
C ALA A 104 -3.84 -5.53 7.92
N PRO A 105 -3.85 -4.47 8.77
CA PRO A 105 -3.10 -4.46 10.02
C PRO A 105 -3.34 -5.64 10.98
N ASN A 106 -4.59 -6.01 11.25
CA ASN A 106 -4.87 -7.14 12.13
C ASN A 106 -4.38 -8.48 11.53
N CYS A 107 -4.49 -8.65 10.21
CA CYS A 107 -3.98 -9.84 9.53
C CYS A 107 -2.44 -9.89 9.52
N MET A 108 -1.78 -8.74 9.26
CA MET A 108 -0.33 -8.64 9.28
C MET A 108 0.23 -8.91 10.69
N TRP A 109 -0.46 -8.46 11.74
CA TRP A 109 -0.11 -8.78 13.12
C TRP A 109 -0.28 -10.27 13.44
N ALA A 110 -1.44 -10.84 13.13
CA ALA A 110 -1.72 -12.26 13.36
C ALA A 110 -0.73 -13.19 12.64
N THR A 111 -0.20 -12.74 11.49
CA THR A 111 0.76 -13.48 10.68
C THR A 111 2.16 -12.85 10.69
N ARG A 112 2.52 -12.13 11.76
CA ARG A 112 3.77 -11.34 11.80
C ARG A 112 5.05 -12.17 11.70
N PHE A 113 5.00 -13.45 12.07
CA PHE A 113 6.10 -14.40 11.91
C PHE A 113 6.16 -15.04 10.53
N GLU A 114 5.09 -14.93 9.75
CA GLU A 114 5.05 -15.33 8.36
C GLU A 114 5.64 -14.22 7.48
N GLY A 115 6.01 -14.57 6.25
CA GLY A 115 6.43 -13.62 5.26
C GLY A 115 5.37 -12.57 4.90
N ASN A 116 5.79 -11.30 4.90
CA ASN A 116 4.99 -10.16 4.46
C ASN A 116 5.72 -9.42 3.31
N ASP A 117 4.98 -9.02 2.29
CA ASP A 117 5.53 -8.33 1.12
C ASP A 117 5.63 -6.80 1.31
N CYS A 118 6.35 -6.13 0.42
CA CYS A 118 6.57 -4.68 0.47
C CYS A 118 5.27 -3.85 0.43
N LYS A 119 4.21 -4.38 -0.18
CA LYS A 119 2.91 -3.71 -0.29
C LYS A 119 2.19 -3.74 1.05
N SER A 120 2.21 -4.86 1.75
CA SER A 120 1.65 -5.01 3.09
C SER A 120 2.36 -4.10 4.10
N PHE A 121 3.69 -4.00 4.02
CA PHE A 121 4.47 -3.02 4.81
C PHE A 121 4.03 -1.58 4.54
N SER A 122 3.95 -1.20 3.27
CA SER A 122 3.53 0.15 2.85
C SER A 122 2.12 0.50 3.29
N LEU A 123 1.21 -0.48 3.19
CA LEU A 123 -0.18 -0.37 3.61
C LEU A 123 -0.28 -0.09 5.10
N ASN A 124 0.46 -0.85 5.90
CA ASN A 124 0.44 -0.71 7.35
C ASN A 124 1.02 0.62 7.81
N ALA A 125 2.17 1.03 7.25
CA ALA A 125 2.72 2.38 7.46
C ALA A 125 1.68 3.46 7.14
N SER A 126 1.00 3.33 5.99
CA SER A 126 -0.01 4.28 5.55
C SER A 126 -1.19 4.36 6.51
N THR A 127 -1.71 3.23 7.01
CA THR A 127 -2.82 3.24 7.96
C THR A 127 -2.47 4.00 9.26
N ILE A 128 -1.26 3.84 9.77
CA ILE A 128 -0.80 4.56 10.98
C ILE A 128 -0.74 6.07 10.70
N LEU A 129 -0.13 6.47 9.58
CA LEU A 129 0.00 7.88 9.19
C LEU A 129 -1.36 8.54 8.93
N LEU A 130 -2.30 7.82 8.33
CA LEU A 130 -3.68 8.29 8.11
C LEU A 130 -4.38 8.61 9.45
N ASN A 131 -4.19 7.77 10.48
CA ASN A 131 -4.76 8.03 11.81
C ASN A 131 -4.10 9.20 12.53
N LEU A 132 -2.83 9.48 12.24
CA LEU A 132 -2.10 10.63 12.77
C LEU A 132 -2.36 11.94 12.00
N GLY A 133 -3.11 11.89 10.89
CA GLY A 133 -3.33 13.05 10.03
C GLY A 133 -2.06 13.54 9.31
N ILE A 134 -1.09 12.64 9.10
CA ILE A 134 0.19 12.96 8.45
C ILE A 134 0.05 12.76 6.95
N LYS A 135 0.32 13.80 6.17
CA LYS A 135 0.36 13.77 4.71
C LYS A 135 1.53 12.90 4.26
N HIS A 136 1.28 11.99 3.34
CA HIS A 136 2.27 11.05 2.83
C HIS A 136 1.91 10.54 1.43
N TYR A 137 2.89 9.89 0.80
CA TYR A 137 2.77 9.30 -0.53
C TYR A 137 3.18 7.83 -0.50
N LEU A 138 2.53 7.02 -1.33
CA LEU A 138 3.04 5.71 -1.71
C LEU A 138 3.99 5.89 -2.89
N ARG A 139 5.25 5.48 -2.74
CA ARG A 139 6.28 5.51 -3.80
C ARG A 139 6.58 4.10 -4.25
N ARG A 140 6.59 3.90 -5.57
CA ARG A 140 7.11 2.67 -6.19
C ARG A 140 8.35 2.97 -7.02
N ILE A 141 9.29 2.02 -7.06
CA ILE A 141 10.55 2.16 -7.78
C ILE A 141 10.83 0.99 -8.73
N LYS A 142 11.63 1.25 -9.77
CA LYS A 142 12.28 0.24 -10.61
C LYS A 142 13.73 0.10 -10.18
N GLN A 143 14.19 -1.12 -9.95
CA GLN A 143 15.57 -1.40 -9.54
C GLN A 143 16.35 -1.99 -10.71
N ALA A 144 17.64 -1.65 -10.82
CA ALA A 144 18.48 -2.15 -11.92
C ALA A 144 18.66 -3.68 -11.86
N ASP A 145 18.86 -4.20 -10.66
CA ASP A 145 19.25 -5.60 -10.44
C ASP A 145 18.07 -6.57 -10.32
N TYR A 146 16.83 -6.05 -10.29
CA TYR A 146 15.63 -6.87 -10.09
C TYR A 146 14.51 -6.40 -11.02
N TYR A 147 14.20 -7.20 -12.04
CA TYR A 147 13.22 -6.93 -13.11
C TYR A 147 13.19 -5.45 -13.55
N PRO A 148 14.25 -4.92 -14.19
CA PRO A 148 14.45 -3.48 -14.42
C PRO A 148 13.38 -2.79 -15.28
N LYS A 149 12.56 -3.56 -16.00
CA LYS A 149 11.43 -3.06 -16.80
C LYS A 149 10.16 -2.83 -15.97
N LEU A 150 10.07 -3.44 -14.78
CA LEU A 150 8.88 -3.43 -13.92
C LEU A 150 9.12 -2.64 -12.64
N TYR A 151 8.03 -2.11 -12.06
CA TYR A 151 8.08 -1.60 -10.69
C TYR A 151 8.13 -2.78 -9.72
N THR A 152 9.19 -2.86 -8.93
CA THR A 152 9.49 -4.03 -8.12
C THR A 152 9.37 -3.80 -6.63
N HIS A 153 9.39 -2.54 -6.20
CA HIS A 153 9.37 -2.21 -4.79
C HIS A 153 8.46 -1.02 -4.51
N VAL A 154 7.82 -1.04 -3.34
CA VAL A 154 6.92 0.03 -2.87
C VAL A 154 7.18 0.29 -1.39
N TYR A 155 7.12 1.56 -1.01
CA TYR A 155 7.28 2.05 0.36
C TYR A 155 6.57 3.40 0.52
N VAL A 156 6.57 3.94 1.74
CA VAL A 156 5.97 5.23 2.05
C VAL A 156 7.03 6.32 2.13
N ILE A 157 6.71 7.51 1.60
CA ILE A 157 7.48 8.73 1.83
C ILE A 157 6.61 9.79 2.49
N VAL A 158 7.21 10.56 3.39
CA VAL A 158 6.54 11.59 4.18
C VAL A 158 7.20 12.95 3.91
N PRO A 159 6.54 13.92 3.25
CA PRO A 159 7.10 15.25 3.01
C PRO A 159 7.44 15.95 4.33
N LYS A 160 8.59 16.63 4.38
CA LYS A 160 8.94 17.47 5.53
C LYS A 160 7.98 18.65 5.69
N ASN A 161 7.44 19.17 4.59
CA ASN A 161 6.42 20.22 4.61
C ASN A 161 5.01 19.61 4.69
N GLN A 162 4.51 19.44 5.92
CA GLN A 162 3.17 18.90 6.17
C GLN A 162 2.02 19.89 5.92
N LYS A 163 2.32 21.18 5.72
CA LYS A 163 1.29 22.17 5.35
C LYS A 163 0.89 21.99 3.88
N SER A 164 1.88 22.03 2.99
CA SER A 164 1.64 21.92 1.54
C SER A 164 1.67 20.49 1.01
N GLY A 165 2.25 19.54 1.74
CA GLY A 165 2.54 18.19 1.23
C GLY A 165 3.72 18.16 0.25
N SER A 166 4.39 19.28 -0.02
CA SER A 166 5.43 19.35 -1.06
C SER A 166 6.69 18.57 -0.68
N LEU A 167 7.17 17.76 -1.64
CA LEU A 167 8.44 17.03 -1.53
C LEU A 167 9.69 17.90 -1.77
N LYS A 168 9.53 19.18 -2.16
CA LYS A 168 10.66 20.10 -2.47
C LYS A 168 11.58 20.34 -1.28
N ASN A 169 11.04 20.34 -0.07
CA ASN A 169 11.79 20.58 1.17
C ASN A 169 12.43 19.29 1.71
N GLY A 170 12.38 18.20 0.94
CA GLY A 170 12.80 16.86 1.36
C GLY A 170 11.67 16.05 1.99
N TYR A 171 11.99 14.79 2.30
CA TYR A 171 11.05 13.80 2.82
C TYR A 171 11.75 12.81 3.75
N HIS A 172 10.96 12.08 4.54
CA HIS A 172 11.38 10.90 5.28
C HIS A 172 10.91 9.64 4.54
N VAL A 173 11.68 8.56 4.63
CA VAL A 173 11.36 7.26 4.03
C VAL A 173 10.93 6.32 5.13
N ILE A 174 9.83 5.59 4.90
CA ILE A 174 9.37 4.50 5.76
C ILE A 174 9.30 3.24 4.90
N ASP A 175 10.34 2.42 5.03
CA ASP A 175 10.47 1.15 4.33
C ASP A 175 10.80 0.02 5.32
N GLY A 176 9.77 -0.72 5.75
CA GLY A 176 9.91 -1.83 6.72
C GLY A 176 10.63 -3.07 6.17
N THR A 177 11.01 -3.06 4.88
CA THR A 177 11.72 -4.18 4.22
C THR A 177 13.23 -4.11 4.40
N ILE A 178 13.78 -2.95 4.75
CA ILE A 178 15.21 -2.71 4.91
C ILE A 178 15.54 -2.05 6.25
N ASN A 179 16.73 -2.33 6.79
CA ASN A 179 17.21 -1.73 8.03
C ASN A 179 17.86 -0.35 7.78
N SER A 180 17.16 0.53 7.10
CA SER A 180 17.66 1.86 6.79
C SER A 180 16.52 2.84 6.55
N LEU A 181 16.75 4.08 6.98
CA LEU A 181 15.88 5.23 6.68
C LEU A 181 16.27 5.90 5.35
N SER A 182 17.32 5.41 4.69
CA SER A 182 17.74 5.88 3.38
C SER A 182 16.96 5.17 2.28
N GLU A 183 16.66 5.91 1.21
CA GLU A 183 15.99 5.37 0.03
C GLU A 183 16.91 4.42 -0.73
N LEU A 184 16.35 3.30 -1.22
CA LEU A 184 17.08 2.38 -2.10
C LEU A 184 17.41 3.05 -3.45
N PRO A 185 18.52 2.67 -4.10
CA PRO A 185 18.83 3.14 -5.44
C PRO A 185 17.74 2.69 -6.42
N TYR A 186 17.33 3.60 -7.31
CA TYR A 186 16.29 3.35 -8.30
C TYR A 186 16.63 3.94 -9.66
N LEU A 187 16.13 3.31 -10.73
CA LEU A 187 16.19 3.82 -12.10
C LEU A 187 15.05 4.80 -12.37
N GLN A 188 13.86 4.47 -11.86
CA GLN A 188 12.65 5.27 -12.03
C GLN A 188 11.80 5.17 -10.78
N LYS A 189 11.10 6.25 -10.45
CA LYS A 189 10.13 6.31 -9.36
C LYS A 189 8.79 6.86 -9.81
N HIS A 190 7.74 6.53 -9.08
CA HIS A 190 6.39 7.05 -9.28
C HIS A 190 5.68 7.15 -7.94
N ASP A 191 5.09 8.32 -7.67
CA ASP A 191 4.47 8.66 -6.40
C ASP A 191 2.96 8.80 -6.56
N ILE A 192 2.20 8.36 -5.56
CA ILE A 192 0.77 8.58 -5.45
C ILE A 192 0.50 9.23 -4.11
N TYR A 193 -0.11 10.42 -4.14
CA TYR A 193 -0.51 11.11 -2.94
C TYR A 193 -1.71 10.42 -2.31
N MET A 194 -1.66 10.18 -1.00
CA MET A 194 -2.69 9.37 -0.35
C MET A 194 -4.07 10.03 -0.31
N GLU A 195 -4.16 11.36 -0.24
CA GLU A 195 -5.44 12.06 -0.33
C GLU A 195 -6.02 12.02 -1.76
N GLU A 196 -5.17 12.10 -2.80
CA GLU A 196 -5.60 11.98 -4.21
C GLU A 196 -6.02 10.55 -4.57
N ALA A 197 -5.45 9.56 -3.91
CA ALA A 197 -5.84 8.16 -4.08
C ALA A 197 -7.22 7.83 -3.52
N ASN A 198 -7.80 8.74 -2.74
CA ASN A 198 -9.16 8.67 -2.20
C ASN A 198 -10.24 9.14 -3.19
N LEU A 199 -9.89 9.42 -4.45
CA LEU A 199 -10.87 9.61 -5.52
C LEU A 199 -11.58 8.27 -5.79
N LEU A 200 -12.84 8.17 -5.35
CA LEU A 200 -13.76 7.08 -5.61
C LEU A 200 -14.00 6.92 -7.13
N TYR A 201 -13.27 6.02 -7.76
CA TYR A 201 -13.63 5.54 -9.09
C TYR A 201 -14.72 4.46 -8.92
N VAL A 202 -15.98 4.84 -9.11
CA VAL A 202 -17.08 3.87 -9.23
C VAL A 202 -16.96 3.20 -10.61
N GLY A 203 -16.70 1.90 -10.63
CA GLY A 203 -16.77 1.11 -11.86
C GLY A 203 -18.23 0.90 -12.23
N LEU A 204 -18.70 1.52 -13.31
CA LEU A 204 -19.98 1.16 -13.92
C LEU A 204 -19.79 -0.14 -14.69
N SER A 205 -20.20 -1.26 -14.11
CA SER A 205 -20.41 -2.51 -14.84
C SER A 205 -21.88 -2.63 -15.22
N ALA A 206 -22.17 -2.88 -16.50
CA ALA A 206 -23.50 -3.25 -16.96
C ALA A 206 -23.96 -4.55 -16.27
N PRO A 207 -25.27 -4.77 -16.06
CA PRO A 207 -25.76 -6.02 -15.50
C PRO A 207 -25.36 -7.20 -16.39
N SER A 208 -24.71 -8.20 -15.78
CA SER A 208 -24.49 -9.51 -16.39
C SER A 208 -25.81 -10.30 -16.37
N CYS A 209 -26.43 -10.37 -17.55
CA CYS A 209 -27.27 -11.44 -18.09
C CYS A 209 -28.48 -11.97 -17.29
N GLY A 210 -29.66 -11.63 -17.84
CA GLY A 210 -30.77 -12.51 -18.18
C GLY A 210 -31.07 -13.75 -17.32
N CYS A 211 -32.27 -13.75 -16.72
CA CYS A 211 -33.14 -14.91 -16.66
C CYS A 211 -34.60 -14.45 -16.78
N GLY A 212 -35.25 -14.86 -17.89
CA GLY A 212 -36.65 -15.26 -18.00
C GLY A 212 -37.76 -14.35 -17.46
N GLY A 213 -38.51 -13.78 -18.41
CA GLY A 213 -39.95 -13.58 -18.30
C GLY A 213 -40.38 -12.24 -17.73
N HIS A 214 -40.63 -11.26 -18.61
CA HIS A 214 -41.86 -10.46 -18.63
C HIS A 214 -41.84 -9.65 -19.92
N THR A 215 -42.83 -9.90 -20.77
CA THR A 215 -43.07 -9.16 -22.01
C THR A 215 -43.53 -7.76 -21.68
N GLU A 216 -42.67 -6.75 -21.84
CA GLU A 216 -43.13 -5.38 -22.05
C GLU A 216 -42.08 -4.64 -22.89
N SER A 217 -42.50 -4.30 -24.12
CA SER A 217 -41.68 -3.59 -25.10
C SER A 217 -41.49 -2.13 -24.70
N TYR A 218 -40.29 -1.79 -24.23
CA TYR A 218 -39.89 -0.40 -24.00
C TYR A 218 -39.46 0.26 -25.32
N GLN A 219 -40.14 1.34 -25.70
CA GLN A 219 -39.82 2.19 -26.86
C GLN A 219 -38.82 3.29 -26.44
N PRO A 220 -37.70 3.49 -27.15
CA PRO A 220 -36.74 4.53 -26.80
C PRO A 220 -37.18 5.90 -27.32
N GLN A 221 -37.28 6.90 -26.42
CA GLN A 221 -37.34 8.30 -26.80
C GLN A 221 -35.94 8.83 -27.11
N SER A 222 -35.80 9.45 -28.29
CA SER A 222 -34.61 10.12 -28.77
C SER A 222 -34.44 11.49 -28.11
N VAL A 223 -33.29 11.72 -27.47
CA VAL A 223 -32.85 13.07 -27.08
C VAL A 223 -31.71 13.48 -27.99
N GLY A 224 -31.99 14.49 -28.82
CA GLY A 224 -31.11 15.01 -29.85
C GLY A 224 -29.95 15.83 -29.29
N LEU A 225 -28.79 15.65 -29.91
CA LEU A 225 -27.66 16.55 -29.87
C LEU A 225 -28.00 17.84 -30.65
N ALA A 226 -28.02 19.00 -29.99
CA ALA A 226 -27.57 20.29 -30.51
C ALA A 226 -28.03 21.44 -29.60
N ALA A 227 -27.09 22.05 -28.87
CA ALA A 227 -27.12 23.49 -28.55
C ALA A 227 -25.83 23.88 -27.81
N ALA A 228 -24.78 24.18 -28.55
CA ALA A 228 -23.66 24.96 -28.02
C ALA A 228 -22.88 25.64 -29.15
N TYR A 229 -23.54 26.44 -29.99
CA TYR A 229 -22.94 27.56 -30.73
C TYR A 229 -24.04 28.52 -31.19
N THR A 230 -24.13 29.70 -30.58
CA THR A 230 -24.38 31.03 -31.21
C THR A 230 -24.60 32.06 -30.10
N GLY A 231 -23.76 33.11 -30.10
CA GLY A 231 -23.81 34.25 -29.18
C GLY A 231 -22.41 34.74 -28.86
#